data_AF-A0A378PX39-F1
#
_entry.id   AF-A0A378PX39-F1
#
_cell.length_a   1.000
_cell.length_b   1.000
_cell.length_c   1.000
_cell.angle_alpha   90.00
_cell.angle_beta   90.00
_cell.angle_gamma   90.00
#
_symmetry.space_group_name_H-M   'P 1'
#
loop_
_entity.id
_entity.type
_entity.pdbx_description
1 polymer ?
#
loop_
_entity_poly.entity_id
_entity_poly.type
_entity_poly.pdbx_seq_one_letter_code
_entity_poly.pdbx_strand_id
1 'polypeptide(L)' 'MTIQRRVRITEFCKLLGKTRSTFDRWRKSGKIPKEDGHDPYPYWLENNVKTFIEQK' A
#
# COMPACT_ATOMS: atom_id res chain seq x y z
N MET A 1 5.79 16.84 -14.47
CA MET A 1 5.01 16.19 -13.39
C MET A 1 4.77 14.75 -13.80
N THR A 2 5.50 13.80 -13.23
CA THR A 2 5.27 12.38 -13.50
C THR A 2 4.01 11.97 -12.74
N ILE A 3 2.93 11.66 -13.46
CA ILE A 3 1.71 11.13 -12.85
C ILE A 3 2.09 9.79 -12.20
N GLN A 4 2.11 9.75 -10.87
CA GLN A 4 2.40 8.52 -10.15
C GLN A 4 1.13 7.65 -10.06
N ARG A 5 1.29 6.36 -10.33
CA ARG A 5 0.21 5.38 -10.24
C ARG A 5 -0.24 5.22 -8.78
N ARG A 6 -1.56 5.23 -8.58
CA ARG A 6 -2.20 4.98 -7.28
C ARG A 6 -2.45 3.48 -7.10
N VAL A 7 -1.78 2.88 -6.13
CA VAL A 7 -1.97 1.50 -5.70
C VAL A 7 -3.06 1.46 -4.64
N ARG A 8 -4.09 0.64 -4.89
CA ARG A 8 -5.15 0.39 -3.92
C ARG A 8 -4.81 -0.80 -3.05
N ILE A 9 -5.54 -0.91 -1.95
CA ILE A 9 -5.49 -2.02 -1.01
C ILE A 9 -5.39 -3.39 -1.68
N THR A 10 -6.32 -3.70 -2.60
CA THR A 10 -6.38 -5.03 -3.25
C THR A 10 -5.10 -5.33 -4.02
N GLU A 11 -4.56 -4.31 -4.70
CA GLU A 11 -3.31 -4.42 -5.44
C GLU A 11 -2.11 -4.49 -4.50
N PHE A 12 -2.08 -3.69 -3.44
CA PHE A 12 -1.04 -3.76 -2.41
C PHE A 12 -1.00 -5.14 -1.76
N CYS A 13 -2.16 -5.75 -1.47
CA CYS A 13 -2.24 -7.12 -0.96
C CYS A 13 -1.61 -8.14 -1.93
N LYS A 14 -1.87 -8.00 -3.24
CA LYS A 14 -1.27 -8.86 -4.27
C LYS A 14 0.25 -8.67 -4.33
N LEU A 15 0.73 -7.44 -4.34
CA LEU A 15 2.17 -7.12 -4.36
C LEU A 15 2.88 -7.64 -3.10
N LEU A 16 2.22 -7.57 -1.93
CA LEU A 16 2.73 -8.13 -0.68
C LEU A 16 2.66 -9.66 -0.60
N GLY A 17 1.90 -10.33 -1.48
CA GLY A 17 1.60 -11.75 -1.38
C GLY A 17 0.86 -12.10 -0.06
N LYS A 18 0.00 -11.21 0.44
CA LYS A 18 -0.73 -11.39 1.70
C LYS A 18 -2.22 -11.16 1.53
N THR A 19 -2.99 -11.82 2.39
CA THR A 19 -4.45 -11.65 2.43
C THR A 19 -4.84 -10.27 2.95
N ARG A 20 -6.06 -9.84 2.59
CA ARG A 20 -6.65 -8.58 3.07
C ARG A 20 -6.66 -8.47 4.60
N SER A 21 -7.01 -9.56 5.28
CA SER A 21 -7.04 -9.62 6.75
C SER A 21 -5.64 -9.50 7.38
N THR A 22 -4.61 -10.06 6.75
CA THR A 22 -3.22 -9.87 7.18
C THR A 22 -2.78 -8.43 6.96
N PHE A 23 -3.12 -7.85 5.81
CA PHE A 23 -2.84 -6.45 5.50
C PHE A 23 -3.47 -5.51 6.53
N ASP A 24 -4.75 -5.68 6.85
CA ASP A 24 -5.43 -4.83 7.82
C ASP A 24 -4.84 -4.95 9.23
N ARG A 25 -4.45 -6.16 9.64
CA ARG A 25 -3.73 -6.37 10.91
C ARG A 25 -2.41 -5.61 10.93
N TRP A 26 -1.62 -5.71 9.86
CA TRP A 26 -0.34 -5.03 9.74
C TRP A 26 -0.47 -3.51 9.62
N ARG A 27 -1.53 -3.03 8.95
CA ARG A 27 -1.85 -1.60 8.91
C ARG A 27 -2.18 -1.08 10.32
N LYS A 28 -3.03 -1.80 11.07
CA LYS A 28 -3.36 -1.46 12.46
C LYS A 28 -2.14 -1.50 13.38
N SER A 29 -1.19 -2.40 13.14
CA SER A 29 0.05 -2.49 13.90
C SER A 29 1.14 -1.51 13.46
N GLY A 30 0.88 -0.65 12.46
CA GLY A 30 1.85 0.31 11.93
C GLY A 30 2.96 -0.32 11.06
N LYS A 31 2.83 -1.60 10.66
CA LYS A 31 3.81 -2.28 9.79
C LYS A 31 3.64 -1.92 8.32
N ILE A 32 2.46 -1.46 7.91
CA ILE A 32 2.22 -0.88 6.58
C ILE A 32 2.34 0.64 6.70
N PRO A 33 3.01 1.34 5.76
CA PRO A 33 3.04 2.80 5.74
C PRO A 33 1.63 3.40 5.68
N LYS A 34 1.46 4.60 6.24
CA LYS A 34 0.20 5.34 6.10
C LYS A 34 -0.12 5.58 4.62
N GLU A 35 -1.41 5.62 4.29
CA GLU A 35 -1.86 5.98 2.95
C GLU A 35 -1.34 7.37 2.52
N ASP A 36 -0.97 7.49 1.25
CA ASP A 36 -0.51 8.75 0.64
C ASP A 36 -1.67 9.70 0.35
N GLY A 37 -2.89 9.17 0.27
CA GLY A 37 -4.09 9.97 0.12
C GLY A 37 -5.36 9.13 0.04
N HIS A 38 -6.47 9.81 -0.25
CA HIS A 38 -7.80 9.21 -0.23
C HIS A 38 -8.68 9.80 -1.35
N ASP A 39 -9.10 8.98 -2.33
CA ASP A 39 -9.98 9.45 -3.42
C ASP A 39 -10.50 8.28 -4.30
N PRO A 40 -11.78 7.86 -4.25
CA PRO A 40 -12.68 7.93 -3.10
C PRO A 40 -12.30 6.93 -1.98
N TYR A 41 -11.22 6.16 -2.18
CA TYR A 41 -10.70 5.17 -1.22
C TYR A 41 -9.24 5.51 -0.85
N PRO A 42 -8.67 4.90 0.20
CA PRO A 42 -7.23 5.02 0.49
C PRO A 42 -6.39 4.54 -0.70
N TYR A 43 -5.27 5.21 -0.95
CA TYR A 43 -4.28 4.78 -1.91
C TYR A 43 -2.85 5.03 -1.43
N TRP A 44 -1.92 4.28 -1.99
CA TRP A 44 -0.48 4.48 -1.87
C TRP A 44 0.09 4.78 -3.25
N LEU A 45 1.14 5.56 -3.31
CA LEU A 45 1.87 5.81 -4.54
C LEU A 45 2.74 4.60 -4.85
N GLU A 46 2.75 4.17 -6.10
CA GLU A 46 3.45 2.95 -6.54
C GLU A 46 4.93 2.95 -6.12
N ASN A 47 5.60 4.10 -6.18
CA ASN A 47 7.00 4.22 -5.74
C ASN A 47 7.16 3.92 -4.24
N ASN A 48 6.26 4.43 -3.40
CA ASN A 48 6.30 4.19 -1.95
C ASN A 48 6.03 2.71 -1.64
N VAL A 49 5.11 2.08 -2.36
CA VAL A 49 4.84 0.64 -2.24
C VAL A 49 6.05 -0.19 -2.63
N LYS A 50 6.69 0.11 -3.77
CA LYS A 50 7.90 -0.60 -4.23
C LYS A 50 9.04 -0.47 -3.23
N THR A 51 9.35 0.76 -2.81
CA THR A 51 10.38 1.02 -1.79
C THR A 51 10.11 0.22 -0.51
N PHE A 52 8.86 0.17 -0.06
CA PHE A 52 8.49 -0.60 1.13
C PHE A 52 8.66 -2.12 0.96
N ILE A 53 8.35 -2.66 -0.22
CA ILE A 53 8.49 -4.10 -0.50
C ILE A 53 9.97 -4.48 -0.65
N GLU A 54 10.79 -3.63 -1.27
CA GLU A 54 12.23 -3.87 -1.46
C GLU A 54 13.05 -3.75 -0.17
N GLN A 55 12.62 -2.89 0.77
CA GLN A 55 13.30 -2.71 2.07
C GLN A 55 13.01 -3.82 3.10
N LYS A 56 12.31 -4.88 2.72
CA LYS A 56 11.77 -5.89 3.62
C LYS A 56 12.30 -7.27 3.30
#